data_AF-A0A7C5CAY5-F1
#
_entry.id   AF-A0A7C5CAY5-F1
#
_cell.length_a   1.000
_cell.length_b   1.000
_cell.length_c   1.000
_cell.angle_alpha   90.00
_cell.angle_beta   90.00
_cell.angle_gamma   90.00
#
_symmetry.space_group_name_H-M   'P 1'
#
loop_
_entity.id
_entity.type
_entity.pdbx_description
1 polymer ?
#
loop_
_entity_poly.entity_id
_entity_poly.type
_entity_poly.pdbx_seq_one_letter_code
_entity_poly.pdbx_strand_id
1 'polypeptide(L)'
;MDQVHVGIIMGSQSDWPTMREAAALLEELGVGFETRIVSAHRTPDRLWEYGHAAAGRGLKVIIAGAGGAAHLPGMMASKTLLPVIGVPIQTRAL
;
A
#
# COMPACT_ATOMS: atom_id res chain seq x y z
N MET A 1 0.46 -22.40 -5.00
CA MET A 1 0.82 -21.17 -4.26
C MET A 1 -0.14 -20.11 -4.73
N ASP A 2 -0.94 -19.56 -3.83
CA ASP A 2 -1.94 -18.56 -4.21
C ASP A 2 -1.25 -17.34 -4.82
N GLN A 3 -1.79 -16.90 -5.95
CA GLN A 3 -1.25 -15.79 -6.71
C GLN A 3 -1.51 -14.49 -5.93
N VAL A 4 -0.46 -13.70 -5.71
CA VAL A 4 -0.58 -12.41 -5.02
C VAL A 4 -1.24 -11.40 -5.97
N HIS A 5 -2.43 -10.93 -5.62
CA HIS A 5 -3.21 -9.97 -6.41
C HIS A 5 -3.26 -8.58 -5.79
N VAL A 6 -3.10 -8.44 -4.47
CA VAL A 6 -3.22 -7.15 -3.77
C VAL A 6 -1.92 -6.75 -3.10
N GLY A 7 -1.48 -5.51 -3.33
CA GLY A 7 -0.35 -4.93 -2.61
C GLY A 7 -0.83 -4.00 -1.50
N ILE A 8 -0.59 -4.34 -0.23
CA ILE A 8 -0.84 -3.43 0.91
C ILE A 8 0.46 -2.72 1.23
N ILE A 9 0.49 -1.40 1.08
CA ILE A 9 1.66 -0.58 1.39
C ILE A 9 1.36 0.47 2.46
N MET A 10 2.35 0.79 3.28
CA MET A 10 2.23 1.79 4.32
C MET A 10 3.53 2.57 4.54
N GLY A 11 3.43 3.81 5.02
CA GLY A 11 4.58 4.69 5.18
C GLY A 11 5.52 4.33 6.34
N SER A 12 5.00 3.62 7.35
CA SER A 12 5.70 3.32 8.59
C SER A 12 5.14 2.06 9.29
N GLN A 13 5.91 1.50 10.23
CA GLN A 13 5.41 0.42 11.09
C GLN A 13 4.23 0.87 11.97
N SER A 14 4.17 2.15 12.35
CA SER A 14 3.07 2.71 13.16
C SER A 14 1.73 2.75 12.42
N ASP A 15 1.72 2.64 11.09
CA ASP A 15 0.48 2.56 10.30
C ASP A 15 -0.11 1.14 10.30
N TRP A 16 0.69 0.12 10.65
CA TRP A 16 0.30 -1.29 10.58
C TRP A 16 -0.94 -1.66 11.41
N PRO A 17 -1.14 -1.15 12.64
CA PRO A 17 -2.33 -1.47 13.43
C PRO A 17 -3.65 -1.17 12.71
N THR A 18 -3.68 -0.15 11.83
CA THR A 18 -4.85 0.15 10.99
C THR A 18 -4.84 -0.67 9.70
N MET A 19 -3.68 -0.79 9.04
CA MET A 19 -3.59 -1.45 7.74
C MET A 19 -3.75 -2.97 7.80
N ARG A 20 -3.48 -3.60 8.94
CA ARG A 20 -3.66 -5.04 9.14
C ARG A 20 -5.12 -5.49 9.00
N GLU A 21 -6.08 -4.59 9.22
CA GLU A 21 -7.50 -4.91 9.08
C GLU A 21 -7.84 -5.21 7.61
N ALA A 22 -7.16 -4.55 6.66
CA ALA A 22 -7.26 -4.89 5.23
C ALA A 22 -6.65 -6.28 4.95
N ALA A 23 -5.54 -6.62 5.59
CA ALA A 23 -4.91 -7.94 5.45
C ALA A 23 -5.82 -9.06 5.98
N ALA A 24 -6.43 -8.86 7.16
CA ALA A 24 -7.34 -9.81 7.77
C ALA A 24 -8.57 -10.08 6.88
N LEU A 25 -9.15 -9.04 6.28
CA LEU A 25 -10.29 -9.20 5.38
C LEU A 25 -9.90 -9.91 4.07
N LEU A 26 -8.73 -9.61 3.50
CA LEU A 26 -8.25 -10.31 2.32
C LEU A 26 -7.97 -11.79 2.60
N GLU A 27 -7.47 -12.11 3.79
CA GLU A 27 -7.28 -13.49 4.25
C GLU A 27 -8.62 -14.23 4.41
N GLU A 28 -9.61 -13.61 5.04
CA GLU A 28 -10.98 -14.17 5.15
C GLU A 28 -11.60 -14.46 3.77
N LEU A 29 -11.36 -13.58 2.80
CA LEU A 29 -11.87 -13.72 1.44
C LEU A 29 -11.02 -14.65 0.54
N GLY A 30 -9.89 -15.18 1.05
CA GLY A 30 -8.98 -16.02 0.27
C GLY A 30 -8.28 -15.29 -0.89
N VAL A 31 -8.04 -13.99 -0.77
CA VAL A 31 -7.39 -13.17 -1.78
C VAL A 31 -5.90 -13.02 -1.44
N GLY A 32 -5.01 -13.48 -2.31
CA GLY A 32 -3.57 -13.37 -2.09
C GLY A 32 -3.07 -11.91 -2.05
N PHE A 33 -2.29 -11.57 -1.03
CA PHE A 33 -1.73 -10.22 -0.85
C PHE A 33 -0.27 -10.22 -0.37
N GLU A 34 0.42 -9.10 -0.59
CA GLU A 34 1.70 -8.79 0.05
C GLU A 34 1.59 -7.53 0.90
N THR A 35 2.40 -7.42 1.96
CA THR A 35 2.49 -6.21 2.79
C THR A 35 3.90 -5.63 2.73
N ARG A 36 4.04 -4.31 2.55
CA ARG A 36 5.36 -3.64 2.51
C ARG A 36 5.35 -2.26 3.16
N ILE A 37 6.49 -1.89 3.75
CA ILE A 37 6.75 -0.51 4.17
C ILE A 37 7.42 0.26 3.04
N VAL A 38 6.70 1.24 2.50
CA VAL A 38 7.09 2.11 1.39
C VAL A 38 6.78 3.54 1.79
N SER A 39 7.82 4.33 2.05
CA SER A 39 7.66 5.70 2.54
C SER A 39 7.83 6.70 1.41
N ALA A 40 6.80 7.49 1.14
CA ALA A 40 6.85 8.54 0.13
C ALA A 40 7.93 9.59 0.42
N HIS A 41 8.23 9.85 1.69
CA HIS A 41 9.19 10.88 2.09
C HIS A 41 10.58 10.34 2.39
N ARG A 42 10.69 9.11 2.92
CA ARG A 42 11.99 8.55 3.36
C ARG A 42 12.61 7.60 2.35
N THR A 43 11.80 6.94 1.52
CA THR A 43 12.26 5.98 0.52
C THR A 43 11.54 6.18 -0.82
N PRO A 44 11.62 7.39 -1.43
CA PRO A 44 10.89 7.71 -2.66
C PRO A 44 11.29 6.81 -3.85
N ASP A 45 12.55 6.40 -3.95
CA ASP A 45 12.99 5.49 -5.03
C ASP A 45 12.35 4.11 -4.89
N ARG A 46 12.23 3.60 -3.66
CA ARG A 46 11.51 2.34 -3.39
C ARG A 46 10.02 2.46 -3.79
N LEU A 47 9.41 3.61 -3.56
CA LEU A 47 8.04 3.88 -4.00
C LEU A 47 7.95 3.81 -5.53
N TRP A 48 8.89 4.45 -6.22
CA TRP A 48 8.97 4.46 -7.67
C TRP A 48 9.12 3.05 -8.23
N GLU A 49 10.11 2.30 -7.74
CA GLU A 49 10.39 0.91 -8.14
C GLU A 49 9.19 0.01 -7.90
N TYR A 50 8.56 0.11 -6.72
CA TYR A 50 7.37 -0.67 -6.38
C TYR A 50 6.22 -0.40 -7.35
N GLY A 51 5.90 0.87 -7.62
CA GLY A 51 4.81 1.26 -8.52
C GLY A 51 5.01 0.78 -9.96
N HIS A 52 6.21 0.97 -10.50
CA HIS A 52 6.53 0.57 -11.89
C HIS A 52 6.49 -0.94 -12.07
N ALA A 53 7.01 -1.70 -11.11
CA ALA A 53 7.04 -3.15 -11.18
C ALA A 53 5.69 -3.81 -10.85
N ALA A 54 4.77 -3.11 -10.16
CA ALA A 54 3.55 -3.69 -9.59
C ALA A 54 2.73 -4.52 -10.60
N ALA A 55 2.41 -3.94 -11.76
CA ALA A 55 1.61 -4.62 -12.79
C ALA A 55 2.36 -5.83 -13.38
N GLY A 56 3.66 -5.70 -13.64
CA GLY A 56 4.51 -6.79 -14.15
C GLY A 56 4.65 -7.96 -13.17
N ARG A 57 4.53 -7.71 -11.86
CA ARG A 57 4.49 -8.75 -10.82
C ARG A 57 3.13 -9.44 -10.68
N GLY A 58 2.12 -9.02 -11.45
CA GLY A 58 0.78 -9.60 -11.43
C GLY A 58 -0.20 -8.98 -10.42
N LEU A 59 0.20 -7.90 -9.72
CA LEU A 59 -0.72 -7.16 -8.86
C LEU A 59 -1.88 -6.58 -9.68
N LYS A 60 -3.05 -6.51 -9.04
CA LYS A 60 -4.30 -6.01 -9.61
C LYS A 60 -4.77 -4.74 -8.93
N VAL A 61 -4.49 -4.57 -7.63
CA VAL A 61 -4.87 -3.40 -6.84
C VAL A 61 -3.77 -3.10 -5.81
N ILE A 62 -3.58 -1.81 -5.48
CA ILE A 62 -2.73 -1.39 -4.36
C ILE A 62 -3.58 -0.67 -3.32
N ILE A 63 -3.45 -1.07 -2.05
CA ILE A 63 -4.05 -0.39 -0.89
C ILE A 63 -2.93 0.34 -0.16
N ALA A 64 -2.99 1.67 -0.10
CA ALA A 64 -1.92 2.51 0.41
C ALA A 64 -2.37 3.29 1.66
N GLY A 65 -1.72 3.04 2.79
CA GLY A 65 -1.98 3.72 4.07
C GLY A 65 -0.95 4.79 4.41
N ALA A 66 -1.39 6.00 4.72
CA ALA A 66 -0.53 7.04 5.29
C ALA A 66 -1.32 8.03 6.14
N GLY A 67 -0.67 8.60 7.15
CA GLY A 67 -1.22 9.65 8.01
C GLY A 67 -0.55 11.02 7.81
N GLY A 68 -1.16 12.08 8.35
CA GLY A 68 -0.64 13.45 8.29
C GLY A 68 -0.63 13.99 6.85
N ALA A 69 0.53 14.46 6.38
CA ALA A 69 0.74 14.80 4.96
C ALA A 69 0.82 13.52 4.10
N ALA A 70 -0.31 12.87 3.91
CA ALA A 70 -0.44 11.52 3.37
C ALA A 70 -0.20 11.43 1.85
N HIS A 71 1.05 11.60 1.41
CA HIS A 71 1.41 11.59 -0.03
C HIS A 71 1.51 10.19 -0.64
N LEU A 72 1.62 9.13 0.16
CA LEU A 72 1.85 7.77 -0.35
C LEU A 72 0.81 7.31 -1.38
N PRO A 73 -0.52 7.44 -1.17
CA PRO A 73 -1.50 6.97 -2.15
C PRO A 73 -1.42 7.72 -3.48
N GLY A 74 -1.34 9.05 -3.43
CA GLY A 74 -1.26 9.88 -4.65
C GLY A 74 0.04 9.66 -5.42
N MET A 75 1.18 9.59 -4.73
CA MET A 75 2.45 9.30 -5.37
C MET A 75 2.48 7.89 -5.97
N MET A 76 1.90 6.89 -5.28
CA MET A 76 1.78 5.54 -5.84
C MET A 76 0.95 5.52 -7.12
N ALA A 77 -0.21 6.20 -7.13
CA ALA A 77 -1.06 6.31 -8.32
C ALA A 77 -0.34 7.00 -9.50
N SER A 78 0.61 7.91 -9.23
CA SER A 78 1.41 8.54 -10.29
C SER A 78 2.46 7.62 -10.94
N LYS A 79 2.67 6.41 -10.40
CA LYS A 79 3.73 5.46 -10.81
C LYS A 79 3.20 4.12 -11.29
N THR A 80 1.89 3.95 -11.37
CA THR A 80 1.28 2.71 -11.86
C THR A 80 -0.06 2.99 -12.52
N LEU A 81 -0.48 2.12 -13.43
CA LEU A 81 -1.83 2.14 -14.00
C LEU A 81 -2.82 1.29 -13.19
N LEU A 82 -2.35 0.57 -12.18
CA LEU A 82 -3.22 -0.19 -11.30
C LEU A 82 -4.08 0.74 -10.44
N PRO A 83 -5.33 0.36 -10.12
CA PRO A 83 -6.13 1.05 -9.12
C PRO A 83 -5.39 1.17 -7.78
N VAL A 84 -5.38 2.39 -7.22
CA VAL A 84 -4.80 2.68 -5.91
C VAL A 84 -5.90 3.16 -4.96
N ILE A 85 -6.10 2.44 -3.86
CA ILE A 85 -7.05 2.77 -2.79
C ILE A 85 -6.27 3.42 -1.66
N GLY A 86 -6.59 4.67 -1.32
CA GLY A 86 -5.98 5.39 -0.20
C GLY A 86 -6.71 5.14 1.12
N VAL A 87 -5.97 4.78 2.16
CA VAL A 87 -6.48 4.64 3.54
C VAL A 87 -5.87 5.77 4.38
N PRO A 88 -6.65 6.80 4.76
CA PRO A 88 -6.15 7.87 5.62
C PRO A 88 -5.97 7.33 7.04
N ILE A 89 -4.73 7.35 7.54
CA ILE A 89 -4.41 6.87 8.88
C ILE A 89 -4.61 8.00 9.88
N GLN A 90 -5.37 7.73 10.94
CA GLN A 90 -5.53 8.67 12.04
C GLN A 90 -4.17 8.95 12.67
N THR A 91 -3.80 10.23 12.72
CA THR A 91 -2.60 10.67 13.42
C THR A 91 -2.97 11.43 14.67
N ARG A 92 -2.02 11.57 15.60
CA ARG A 92 -2.17 12.42 16.80
C ARG A 92 -2.18 13.92 16.48
N ALA A 93 -2.20 14.31 15.20
CA ALA A 93 -2.17 15.69 14.81
C ALA A 93 -3.56 16.32 15.02
N LEU A 94 -3.69 16.95 16.20
CA LEU A 94 -4.78 17.81 16.69
C LEU A 94 -6.10 17.09 17.02
#